data_AF-A0AA49JK13-F1
#
_entry.id   AF-A0AA49JK13-F1
#
_cell.length_a   1.000
_cell.length_b   1.000
_cell.length_c   1.000
_cell.angle_alpha   90.00
_cell.angle_beta   90.00
_cell.angle_gamma   90.00
#
_symmetry.space_group_name_H-M   'P 1'
#
loop_
_entity.id
_entity.type
_entity.pdbx_description
1 polymer ?
#
loop_
_entity_poly.entity_id
_entity_poly.type
_entity_poly.pdbx_seq_one_letter_code
_entity_poly.pdbx_strand_id
1 'polypeptide(L)'
;MTKSIIYLGNQHQITVDELAQADQLQDIPYLAKLDDSAQVALTFAWQWLQGETSFQQSTSGSTGKAKAISIGRKQMIVSARMTLSALHLSSSDTALLCLHPRYIGGKMMIVRSLLAGMDMVIVPPSADPLQAVPFLPDFAAMVPLQIQSLIEQGKADQLNQMKAIIVGGAPVSTSLEQKIAHQLTLPVYSTYGMTETVSHIALRKLTQPEASQYFQVLGGAEIKTDDRGCLMIKGEITQQQWLTTNDLIEICDERHFQWLGRFDFVINSGGVKVSPETVETTVEPALRAAGFAGRFLITSLPDERLGERVILLLEGEKQSKTFEQKVLGQAAVHLSAYQVPKQLYYTPALAETPSGKIQRQASRQRLIANII
;
A
#
# COMPACT_ATOMS: atom_id res chain seq x y z
N MET A 1 11.24 31.94 -13.68
CA MET A 1 10.58 30.74 -13.14
C MET A 1 11.54 29.59 -13.37
N THR A 2 12.01 28.95 -12.32
CA THR A 2 12.90 27.79 -12.43
C THR A 2 12.12 26.67 -13.11
N LYS A 3 12.66 26.13 -14.21
CA LYS A 3 12.05 24.99 -14.92
C LYS A 3 12.25 23.75 -14.05
N SER A 4 11.17 23.03 -13.73
CA SER A 4 11.27 21.78 -12.98
C SER A 4 12.09 20.74 -13.75
N ILE A 5 12.92 19.97 -13.04
CA ILE A 5 13.87 19.02 -13.61
C ILE A 5 13.46 17.59 -13.25
N ILE A 6 13.58 16.68 -14.22
CA ILE A 6 13.48 15.24 -14.03
C ILE A 6 14.89 14.66 -14.03
N TYR A 7 15.34 14.18 -12.88
CA TYR A 7 16.59 13.46 -12.68
C TYR A 7 16.38 11.96 -12.89
N LEU A 8 17.23 11.34 -13.71
CA LEU A 8 17.21 9.92 -14.04
C LEU A 8 18.41 9.28 -13.34
N GLY A 9 18.19 8.86 -12.08
CA GLY A 9 19.25 8.53 -11.14
C GLY A 9 20.26 9.68 -10.99
N ASN A 10 21.53 9.35 -11.03
CA ASN A 10 22.65 10.31 -10.96
C ASN A 10 23.34 10.55 -12.31
N GLN A 11 22.77 10.06 -13.43
CA GLN A 11 23.45 10.03 -14.73
C GLN A 11 22.91 11.07 -15.72
N HIS A 12 21.59 11.24 -15.77
CA HIS A 12 20.93 12.08 -16.77
C HIS A 12 19.89 12.98 -16.11
N GLN A 13 19.61 14.11 -16.76
CA GLN A 13 18.52 15.00 -16.40
C GLN A 13 17.86 15.56 -17.66
N ILE A 14 16.58 15.87 -17.56
CA ILE A 14 15.80 16.55 -18.60
C ILE A 14 14.87 17.56 -17.93
N THR A 15 14.76 18.76 -18.47
CA THR A 15 13.77 19.72 -17.99
C THR A 15 12.37 19.30 -18.46
N VAL A 16 11.34 19.62 -17.67
CA VAL A 16 9.96 19.36 -18.07
C VAL A 16 9.60 20.06 -19.38
N ASP A 17 10.17 21.24 -19.64
CA ASP A 17 9.99 21.97 -20.91
C ASP A 17 10.60 21.24 -22.11
N GLU A 18 11.84 20.74 -21.98
CA GLU A 18 12.47 19.94 -23.06
C GLU A 18 11.65 18.68 -23.36
N LEU A 19 11.14 18.02 -22.31
CA LEU A 19 10.25 16.87 -22.50
C LEU A 19 8.94 17.28 -23.18
N ALA A 20 8.33 18.40 -22.80
CA ALA A 20 7.08 18.88 -23.39
C ALA A 20 7.23 19.30 -24.86
N GLN A 21 8.41 19.79 -25.25
CA GLN A 21 8.73 20.25 -26.60
C GLN A 21 9.17 19.13 -27.55
N ALA A 22 9.42 17.92 -27.05
CA ALA A 22 9.81 16.79 -27.90
C ALA A 22 8.63 16.35 -28.78
N ASP A 23 8.82 16.40 -30.10
CA ASP A 23 7.84 15.92 -31.09
C ASP A 23 7.62 14.41 -30.96
N GLN A 24 8.71 13.66 -30.76
CA GLN A 24 8.69 12.25 -30.43
C GLN A 24 9.60 11.95 -29.24
N LEU A 25 9.18 11.04 -28.35
CA LEU A 25 10.00 10.66 -27.21
C LEU A 25 11.35 10.06 -27.63
N GLN A 26 11.38 9.40 -28.79
CA GLN A 26 12.58 8.81 -29.40
C GLN A 26 13.66 9.85 -29.72
N ASP A 27 13.32 11.14 -29.77
CA ASP A 27 14.27 12.23 -30.00
C ASP A 27 15.22 12.43 -28.80
N ILE A 28 14.88 11.87 -27.63
CA ILE A 28 15.74 11.89 -26.44
C ILE A 28 16.88 10.86 -26.62
N PRO A 29 18.14 11.29 -26.87
CA PRO A 29 19.18 10.40 -27.41
C PRO A 29 19.59 9.24 -26.50
N TYR A 30 19.38 9.40 -25.19
CA TYR A 30 19.73 8.39 -24.19
C TYR A 30 18.54 7.53 -23.74
N LEU A 31 17.31 7.80 -24.21
CA LEU A 31 16.10 7.10 -23.75
C LEU A 31 16.23 5.57 -23.85
N ALA A 32 16.71 5.07 -24.98
CA ALA A 32 16.87 3.63 -25.23
C ALA A 32 17.92 2.96 -24.32
N LYS A 33 18.77 3.74 -23.65
CA LYS A 33 19.79 3.26 -22.71
C LYS A 33 19.33 3.29 -21.26
N LEU A 34 18.21 3.97 -20.98
CA LEU A 34 17.64 4.02 -19.62
C LEU A 34 17.03 2.66 -19.26
N ASP A 35 16.89 2.41 -17.96
CA ASP A 35 16.16 1.24 -17.49
C ASP A 35 14.65 1.35 -17.81
N ASP A 36 13.94 0.21 -17.73
CA ASP A 36 12.51 0.13 -18.05
C ASP A 36 11.65 1.07 -17.19
N SER A 37 12.00 1.28 -15.91
CA SER A 37 11.24 2.17 -15.03
C SER A 37 11.32 3.61 -15.52
N ALA A 38 12.53 4.08 -15.85
CA ALA A 38 12.77 5.41 -16.39
C ALA A 38 12.11 5.62 -17.77
N GLN A 39 12.21 4.64 -18.69
CA GLN A 39 11.57 4.72 -20.00
C GLN A 39 10.03 4.83 -19.89
N VAL A 40 9.41 3.99 -19.06
CA VAL A 40 7.96 4.03 -18.83
C VAL A 40 7.55 5.34 -18.15
N ALA A 41 8.35 5.85 -17.21
CA ALA A 41 8.08 7.13 -16.54
C ALA A 41 8.09 8.30 -17.53
N LEU A 42 9.14 8.42 -18.36
CA LEU A 42 9.25 9.48 -19.35
C LEU A 42 8.15 9.39 -20.41
N THR A 43 7.80 8.18 -20.85
CA THR A 43 6.68 7.98 -21.78
C THR A 43 5.37 8.50 -21.19
N PHE A 44 5.06 8.14 -19.94
CA PHE A 44 3.85 8.61 -19.29
C PHE A 44 3.88 10.12 -19.05
N ALA A 45 5.00 10.67 -18.61
CA ALA A 45 5.17 12.11 -18.39
C ALA A 45 4.98 12.91 -19.69
N TRP A 46 5.57 12.44 -20.80
CA TRP A 46 5.39 13.04 -22.11
C TRP A 46 3.94 12.99 -22.58
N GLN A 47 3.28 11.83 -22.53
CA GLN A 47 1.85 11.70 -22.84
C GLN A 47 0.99 12.67 -22.01
N TRP A 48 1.31 12.80 -20.72
CA TRP A 48 0.64 13.76 -19.85
C TRP A 48 0.85 15.21 -20.30
N LEU A 49 2.06 15.59 -20.71
CA LEU A 49 2.39 16.93 -21.19
C LEU A 49 1.75 17.22 -22.56
N GLN A 50 1.61 16.22 -23.43
CA GLN A 50 0.91 16.31 -24.72
C GLN A 50 -0.63 16.39 -24.57
N GLY A 51 -1.16 16.39 -23.35
CA GLY A 51 -2.58 16.60 -23.10
C GLY A 51 -3.44 15.34 -23.16
N GLU A 52 -2.85 14.15 -23.10
CA GLU A 52 -3.59 12.89 -23.04
C GLU A 52 -4.65 12.92 -21.93
N THR A 53 -5.86 12.46 -22.26
CA THR A 53 -7.05 12.65 -21.40
C THR A 53 -7.47 11.39 -20.67
N SER A 54 -6.94 10.22 -21.06
CA SER A 54 -7.24 8.93 -20.45
C SER A 54 -6.01 8.01 -20.46
N PHE A 55 -5.81 7.26 -19.38
CA PHE A 55 -4.67 6.36 -19.23
C PHE A 55 -5.15 4.95 -18.87
N GLN A 56 -4.62 3.95 -19.56
CA GLN A 56 -4.90 2.54 -19.25
C GLN A 56 -4.10 2.08 -18.04
N GLN A 57 -4.75 1.34 -17.14
CA GLN A 57 -4.14 0.76 -15.95
C GLN A 57 -4.62 -0.69 -15.76
N SER A 58 -3.68 -1.62 -15.63
CA SER A 58 -3.98 -2.98 -15.22
C SER A 58 -4.11 -3.06 -13.70
N THR A 59 -5.18 -3.66 -13.21
CA THR A 59 -5.37 -3.97 -11.79
C THR A 59 -4.99 -5.42 -11.53
N SER A 60 -4.12 -5.70 -10.55
CA SER A 60 -3.95 -7.05 -10.02
C SER A 60 -5.16 -7.41 -9.17
N GLY A 61 -6.25 -7.87 -9.81
CA GLY A 61 -7.45 -8.29 -9.09
C GLY A 61 -7.13 -9.34 -8.03
N SER A 62 -7.85 -9.35 -6.91
CA SER A 62 -7.74 -10.38 -5.86
C SER A 62 -7.99 -11.80 -6.39
N THR A 63 -8.66 -11.92 -7.54
CA THR A 63 -8.96 -13.16 -8.26
C THR A 63 -7.89 -13.59 -9.28
N GLY A 64 -6.78 -12.86 -9.38
CA GLY A 64 -5.62 -13.23 -10.23
C GLY A 64 -5.73 -12.85 -11.71
N LYS A 65 -6.93 -12.58 -12.26
CA LYS A 65 -7.08 -12.06 -13.63
C LYS A 65 -6.95 -10.53 -13.64
N ALA A 66 -5.95 -10.02 -14.36
CA ALA A 66 -5.78 -8.58 -14.52
C ALA A 66 -6.94 -7.98 -15.32
N LYS A 67 -7.54 -6.90 -14.80
CA LYS A 67 -8.53 -6.10 -15.53
C LYS A 67 -7.89 -4.80 -15.95
N ALA A 68 -8.04 -4.43 -17.22
CA ALA A 68 -7.67 -3.10 -17.69
C ALA A 68 -8.79 -2.12 -17.31
N ILE A 69 -8.42 -1.02 -16.67
CA ILE A 69 -9.31 0.10 -16.39
C ILE A 69 -8.75 1.35 -17.05
N SER A 70 -9.64 2.17 -17.61
CA SER A 70 -9.31 3.51 -18.09
C SER A 70 -9.49 4.52 -16.96
N ILE A 71 -8.47 5.32 -16.70
CA ILE A 71 -8.47 6.38 -15.69
C ILE A 71 -8.42 7.73 -16.41
N GLY A 72 -9.37 8.61 -16.13
CA GLY A 72 -9.41 9.95 -16.72
C GLY A 72 -8.36 10.90 -16.12
N ARG A 73 -7.76 11.75 -16.96
CA ARG A 73 -6.83 12.82 -16.55
C ARG A 73 -7.39 13.68 -15.43
N LYS A 74 -8.66 14.08 -15.53
CA LYS A 74 -9.35 14.88 -14.49
C LYS A 74 -9.33 14.18 -13.13
N GLN A 75 -9.56 12.87 -13.08
CA GLN A 75 -9.52 12.10 -11.83
C GLN A 75 -8.10 12.04 -11.26
N MET A 76 -7.08 11.89 -12.10
CA MET A 76 -5.68 11.94 -11.66
C MET A 76 -5.31 13.33 -11.10
N ILE A 77 -5.79 14.42 -11.72
CA ILE A 77 -5.61 15.79 -11.21
C ILE A 77 -6.24 15.93 -9.82
N VAL A 78 -7.48 15.48 -9.65
CA VAL A 78 -8.19 15.52 -8.35
C VAL A 78 -7.40 14.73 -7.30
N SER A 79 -6.99 13.50 -7.62
CA SER A 79 -6.19 12.67 -6.72
C SER A 79 -4.86 13.32 -6.35
N ALA A 80 -4.16 13.91 -7.32
CA ALA A 80 -2.91 14.62 -7.06
C ALA A 80 -3.11 15.83 -6.15
N ARG A 81 -4.12 16.67 -6.40
CA ARG A 81 -4.45 17.82 -5.55
C ARG A 81 -4.75 17.43 -4.11
N MET A 82 -5.48 16.32 -3.90
CA MET A 82 -5.72 15.79 -2.56
C MET A 82 -4.41 15.49 -1.83
N THR A 83 -3.47 14.79 -2.48
CA THR A 83 -2.15 14.50 -1.89
C THR A 83 -1.35 15.77 -1.64
N LEU A 84 -1.26 16.66 -2.63
CA LEU A 84 -0.47 17.89 -2.55
C LEU A 84 -0.98 18.80 -1.40
N SER A 85 -2.29 18.94 -1.28
CA SER A 85 -2.90 19.71 -0.19
C SER A 85 -2.71 19.06 1.17
N ALA A 86 -2.87 17.73 1.28
CA ALA A 86 -2.76 17.01 2.56
C ALA A 86 -1.32 16.99 3.10
N LEU A 87 -0.33 16.98 2.21
CA LEU A 87 1.09 16.91 2.55
C LEU A 87 1.82 18.27 2.39
N HIS A 88 1.07 19.32 2.09
CA HIS A 88 1.58 20.69 1.87
C HIS A 88 2.72 20.76 0.84
N LEU A 89 2.65 19.96 -0.24
CA LEU A 89 3.67 19.88 -1.28
C LEU A 89 3.50 20.99 -2.32
N SER A 90 4.61 21.55 -2.78
CA SER A 90 4.68 22.71 -3.68
C SER A 90 5.90 22.62 -4.61
N SER A 91 6.06 23.59 -5.51
CA SER A 91 7.19 23.63 -6.46
C SER A 91 8.58 23.76 -5.82
N SER A 92 8.67 24.01 -4.50
CA SER A 92 9.96 24.03 -3.79
C SER A 92 10.42 22.64 -3.34
N ASP A 93 9.55 21.63 -3.44
CA ASP A 93 9.83 20.28 -2.97
C ASP A 93 10.30 19.38 -4.15
N THR A 94 11.02 18.30 -3.82
CA THR A 94 11.44 17.26 -4.75
C THR A 94 10.78 15.93 -4.45
N ALA A 95 10.26 15.26 -5.48
CA ALA A 95 9.64 13.94 -5.37
C ALA A 95 10.56 12.79 -5.81
N LEU A 96 10.59 11.70 -5.05
CA LEU A 96 11.25 10.44 -5.41
C LEU A 96 10.25 9.45 -6.02
N LEU A 97 10.43 9.12 -7.29
CA LEU A 97 9.78 8.01 -7.96
C LEU A 97 10.65 6.75 -7.84
N CYS A 98 10.38 5.95 -6.81
CA CYS A 98 11.01 4.65 -6.55
C CYS A 98 10.03 3.46 -6.64
N LEU A 99 8.84 3.72 -7.21
CA LEU A 99 7.83 2.73 -7.56
C LEU A 99 7.77 2.58 -9.07
N HIS A 100 7.52 1.37 -9.57
CA HIS A 100 7.44 1.16 -11.01
C HIS A 100 6.23 1.89 -11.62
N PRO A 101 6.40 2.76 -12.63
CA PRO A 101 5.31 3.54 -13.24
C PRO A 101 4.31 2.73 -14.08
N ARG A 102 4.51 1.42 -14.23
CA ARG A 102 3.46 0.53 -14.78
C ARG A 102 2.26 0.42 -13.84
N TYR A 103 2.47 0.65 -12.54
CA TYR A 103 1.41 0.68 -11.54
C TYR A 103 0.97 2.12 -11.26
N ILE A 104 -0.28 2.26 -10.83
CA ILE A 104 -0.89 3.57 -10.60
C ILE A 104 -0.15 4.40 -9.55
N GLY A 105 0.47 3.75 -8.55
CA GLY A 105 1.29 4.42 -7.55
C GLY A 105 2.46 5.21 -8.16
N GLY A 106 3.18 4.62 -9.13
CA GLY A 106 4.27 5.30 -9.83
C GLY A 106 3.78 6.40 -10.77
N LYS A 107 2.70 6.15 -11.54
CA LYS A 107 2.08 7.19 -12.39
C LYS A 107 1.63 8.41 -11.59
N MET A 108 1.06 8.19 -10.41
CA MET A 108 0.57 9.27 -9.56
C MET A 108 1.69 10.11 -8.95
N MET A 109 2.89 9.56 -8.74
CA MET A 109 4.05 10.39 -8.38
C MET A 109 4.41 11.35 -9.50
N ILE A 110 4.40 10.89 -10.76
CA ILE A 110 4.64 11.74 -11.94
C ILE A 110 3.59 12.86 -12.02
N VAL A 111 2.30 12.51 -11.91
CA VAL A 111 1.22 13.51 -11.95
C VAL A 111 1.34 14.54 -10.83
N ARG A 112 1.64 14.11 -9.59
CA ARG A 112 1.84 15.01 -8.46
C ARG A 112 2.98 15.98 -8.73
N SER A 113 4.12 15.49 -9.20
CA SER A 113 5.28 16.33 -9.50
C SER A 113 5.01 17.34 -10.58
N LEU A 114 4.45 16.90 -11.72
CA LEU A 114 4.14 17.79 -12.84
C LEU A 114 3.09 18.84 -12.46
N LEU A 115 2.08 18.48 -11.65
CA LEU A 115 1.02 19.40 -11.24
C LEU A 115 1.51 20.44 -10.21
N ALA A 116 2.42 20.05 -9.32
CA ALA A 116 3.01 20.94 -8.32
C ALA A 116 4.20 21.75 -8.86
N GLY A 117 4.76 21.38 -10.02
CA GLY A 117 6.03 21.92 -10.50
C GLY A 117 7.22 21.49 -9.64
N MET A 118 7.15 20.29 -9.04
CA MET A 118 8.26 19.71 -8.26
C MET A 118 9.34 19.16 -9.19
N ASP A 119 10.58 19.24 -8.75
CA ASP A 119 11.63 18.38 -9.30
C ASP A 119 11.31 16.92 -8.98
N MET A 120 11.75 16.01 -9.84
CA MET A 120 11.48 14.59 -9.70
C MET A 120 12.73 13.77 -9.91
N VAL A 121 13.06 12.91 -8.95
CA VAL A 121 14.13 11.92 -9.06
C VAL A 121 13.52 10.56 -9.36
N ILE A 122 13.90 9.96 -10.47
CA ILE A 122 13.43 8.65 -10.92
C ILE A 122 14.55 7.64 -10.72
N VAL A 123 14.27 6.58 -9.96
CA VAL A 123 15.19 5.46 -9.75
C VAL A 123 14.48 4.13 -10.01
N PRO A 124 15.21 3.07 -10.42
CA PRO A 124 14.66 1.73 -10.48
C PRO A 124 14.13 1.30 -9.09
N PRO A 125 13.02 0.56 -9.01
CA PRO A 125 12.54 0.01 -7.74
C PRO A 125 13.59 -0.93 -7.13
N SER A 126 14.01 -0.61 -5.92
CA SER A 126 14.95 -1.42 -5.14
C SER A 126 14.57 -1.40 -3.66
N ALA A 127 15.19 -2.26 -2.85
CA ALA A 127 15.03 -2.23 -1.39
C ALA A 127 15.62 -0.95 -0.76
N ASP A 128 16.64 -0.37 -1.38
CA ASP A 128 17.29 0.87 -0.98
C ASP A 128 17.19 1.92 -2.10
N PRO A 129 16.05 2.63 -2.20
CA PRO A 129 15.84 3.62 -3.26
C PRO A 129 16.65 4.91 -3.08
N LEU A 130 17.29 5.11 -1.93
CA LEU A 130 18.11 6.29 -1.65
C LEU A 130 19.57 6.11 -2.08
N GLN A 131 19.96 4.93 -2.56
CA GLN A 131 21.35 4.68 -2.97
C GLN A 131 21.77 5.46 -4.21
N ALA A 132 20.86 5.66 -5.17
CA ALA A 132 21.14 6.18 -6.50
C ALA A 132 20.56 7.59 -6.74
N VAL A 133 20.23 8.32 -5.67
CA VAL A 133 19.71 9.69 -5.78
C VAL A 133 20.86 10.70 -5.79
N PRO A 134 20.78 11.76 -6.61
CA PRO A 134 21.82 12.81 -6.65
C PRO A 134 21.81 13.71 -5.40
N PHE A 135 20.66 13.79 -4.73
CA PHE A 135 20.43 14.51 -3.47
C PHE A 135 19.22 13.89 -2.77
N LEU A 136 19.03 14.20 -1.48
CA LEU A 136 17.91 13.68 -0.70
C LEU A 136 16.58 14.35 -1.14
N PRO A 137 15.58 13.60 -1.62
CA PRO A 137 14.28 14.16 -2.01
C PRO A 137 13.40 14.49 -0.80
N ASP A 138 12.49 15.46 -0.92
CA ASP A 138 11.58 15.84 0.16
C ASP A 138 10.40 14.88 0.34
N PHE A 139 9.93 14.27 -0.75
CA PHE A 139 8.72 13.46 -0.74
C PHE A 139 8.91 12.13 -1.47
N ALA A 140 8.44 11.03 -0.90
CA ALA A 140 8.44 9.73 -1.56
C ALA A 140 7.15 8.94 -1.33
N ALA A 141 6.76 8.15 -2.31
CA ALA A 141 5.84 7.04 -2.13
C ALA A 141 6.62 5.73 -2.15
N MET A 142 6.44 4.89 -1.14
CA MET A 142 7.19 3.65 -0.94
C MET A 142 6.27 2.46 -0.64
N VAL A 143 6.77 1.24 -0.83
CA VAL A 143 6.14 0.02 -0.27
C VAL A 143 6.69 -0.30 1.13
N PRO A 144 5.98 -1.06 1.97
CA PRO A 144 6.45 -1.42 3.32
C PRO A 144 7.86 -2.00 3.37
N LEU A 145 8.23 -2.84 2.39
CA LEU A 145 9.55 -3.44 2.34
C LEU A 145 10.68 -2.40 2.17
N GLN A 146 10.45 -1.35 1.37
CA GLN A 146 11.46 -0.31 1.13
C GLN A 146 11.75 0.48 2.39
N ILE A 147 10.71 0.97 3.08
CA ILE A 147 10.89 1.71 4.33
C ILE A 147 11.50 0.82 5.42
N GLN A 148 11.11 -0.46 5.49
CA GLN A 148 11.72 -1.42 6.41
C GLN A 148 13.23 -1.59 6.14
N SER A 149 13.60 -1.84 4.88
CA SER A 149 15.00 -2.02 4.49
C SER A 149 15.85 -0.77 4.76
N LEU A 150 15.31 0.42 4.51
CA LEU A 150 16.00 1.69 4.78
C LEU A 150 16.26 1.88 6.29
N ILE A 151 15.27 1.58 7.14
CA ILE A 151 15.42 1.63 8.60
C ILE A 151 16.48 0.61 9.06
N GLU A 152 16.41 -0.64 8.57
CA GLU A 152 17.34 -1.72 8.94
C GLU A 152 18.79 -1.47 8.49
N GLN A 153 18.98 -0.69 7.42
CA GLN A 153 20.29 -0.24 6.96
C GLN A 153 20.80 1.02 7.66
N GLY A 154 20.11 1.51 8.69
CA GLY A 154 20.55 2.66 9.48
C GLY A 154 20.31 4.01 8.79
N LYS A 155 19.38 4.11 7.83
CA LYS A 155 19.09 5.36 7.11
C LYS A 155 17.98 6.21 7.74
N ALA A 156 17.61 5.95 8.99
CA ALA A 156 16.57 6.69 9.71
C ALA A 156 16.84 8.22 9.71
N ASP A 157 18.09 8.64 9.93
CA ASP A 157 18.46 10.06 9.94
C ASP A 157 18.30 10.74 8.57
N GLN A 158 18.51 10.01 7.48
CA GLN A 158 18.25 10.51 6.13
C GLN A 158 16.73 10.65 5.89
N LEU A 159 15.95 9.66 6.31
CA LEU A 159 14.49 9.72 6.20
C LEU A 159 13.95 10.91 7.01
N ASN A 160 14.45 11.14 8.23
CA ASN A 160 14.00 12.23 9.10
C ASN A 160 14.25 13.64 8.56
N GLN A 161 15.09 13.78 7.52
CA GLN A 161 15.30 15.04 6.81
C GLN A 161 14.28 15.28 5.69
N MET A 162 13.53 14.26 5.28
CA MET A 162 12.48 14.39 4.26
C MET A 162 11.22 15.04 4.85
N LYS A 163 10.43 15.67 3.98
CA LYS A 163 9.17 16.33 4.35
C LYS A 163 8.03 15.36 4.64
N ALA A 164 7.87 14.31 3.84
CA ALA A 164 6.86 13.27 4.08
C ALA A 164 7.13 11.99 3.30
N ILE A 165 6.68 10.86 3.86
CA ILE A 165 6.62 9.58 3.14
C ILE A 165 5.19 9.04 3.18
N ILE A 166 4.69 8.59 2.03
CA ILE A 166 3.47 7.78 1.96
C ILE A 166 3.83 6.32 1.68
N VAL A 167 3.25 5.41 2.45
CA VAL A 167 3.46 3.97 2.34
C VAL A 167 2.18 3.33 1.81
N GLY A 168 2.30 2.58 0.71
CA GLY A 168 1.16 1.98 0.05
C GLY A 168 1.48 0.66 -0.62
N GLY A 169 0.51 0.13 -1.37
CA GLY A 169 0.67 -1.09 -2.15
C GLY A 169 0.48 -2.38 -1.35
N ALA A 170 0.72 -2.40 -0.04
CA ALA A 170 0.44 -3.52 0.86
C ALA A 170 0.17 -3.01 2.30
N PRO A 171 -0.50 -3.79 3.15
CA PRO A 171 -0.60 -3.50 4.58
C PRO A 171 0.78 -3.34 5.23
N VAL A 172 0.89 -2.41 6.17
CA VAL A 172 2.08 -2.23 7.02
C VAL A 172 1.94 -3.20 8.20
N SER A 173 2.97 -3.99 8.49
CA SER A 173 2.93 -4.92 9.63
C SER A 173 3.04 -4.16 10.95
N THR A 174 2.53 -4.74 12.04
CA THR A 174 2.60 -4.14 13.37
C THR A 174 4.05 -3.88 13.79
N SER A 175 4.94 -4.82 13.46
CA SER A 175 6.38 -4.70 13.68
C SER A 175 6.99 -3.49 12.96
N LEU A 176 6.58 -3.24 11.72
CA LEU A 176 7.09 -2.12 10.94
C LEU A 176 6.50 -0.79 11.43
N GLU A 177 5.21 -0.77 11.81
CA GLU A 177 4.61 0.41 12.44
C GLU A 177 5.35 0.82 13.71
N GLN A 178 5.72 -0.14 14.56
CA GLN A 178 6.54 0.12 15.75
C GLN A 178 7.92 0.68 15.38
N LYS A 179 8.61 0.09 14.40
CA LYS A 179 9.91 0.61 13.92
C LYS A 179 9.79 2.06 13.43
N ILE A 180 8.77 2.35 12.62
CA ILE A 180 8.48 3.70 12.12
C ILE A 180 8.22 4.65 13.29
N ALA A 181 7.31 4.29 14.19
CA ALA A 181 6.91 5.12 15.32
C ALA A 181 8.06 5.45 16.29
N HIS A 182 9.03 4.55 16.43
CA HIS A 182 10.15 4.71 17.36
C HIS A 182 11.41 5.32 16.75
N GLN A 183 11.66 5.11 15.45
CA GLN A 183 12.91 5.53 14.81
C GLN A 183 12.75 6.75 13.90
N LEU A 184 11.52 7.07 13.49
CA LEU A 184 11.25 8.13 12.54
C LEU A 184 10.43 9.26 13.17
N THR A 185 10.82 10.49 12.86
CA THR A 185 10.18 11.73 13.33
C THR A 185 9.49 12.50 12.22
N LEU A 186 9.84 12.25 10.95
CA LEU A 186 9.12 12.81 9.81
C LEU A 186 7.65 12.33 9.78
N PRO A 187 6.75 13.04 9.08
CA PRO A 187 5.43 12.51 8.76
C PRO A 187 5.49 11.28 7.85
N VAL A 188 5.15 10.09 8.38
CA VAL A 188 4.94 8.87 7.59
C VAL A 188 3.47 8.49 7.63
N TYR A 189 2.87 8.24 6.46
CA TYR A 189 1.46 7.89 6.35
C TYR A 189 1.26 6.55 5.66
N SER A 190 0.45 5.68 6.23
CA SER A 190 -0.18 4.59 5.48
C SER A 190 -1.29 5.17 4.59
N THR A 191 -1.40 4.64 3.38
CA THR A 191 -2.39 5.08 2.39
C THR A 191 -3.51 4.06 2.25
N TYR A 192 -4.77 4.52 2.24
CA TYR A 192 -5.92 3.71 1.88
C TYR A 192 -6.52 4.19 0.56
N GLY A 193 -6.65 3.26 -0.39
CA GLY A 193 -7.28 3.50 -1.68
C GLY A 193 -7.20 2.29 -2.60
N MET A 194 -7.77 2.43 -3.78
CA MET A 194 -7.90 1.39 -4.78
C MET A 194 -7.77 1.98 -6.18
N THR A 195 -7.76 1.13 -7.21
CA THR A 195 -7.55 1.62 -8.58
C THR A 195 -8.78 2.40 -9.08
N GLU A 196 -9.96 2.03 -8.61
CA GLU A 196 -11.24 2.70 -8.86
C GLU A 196 -11.28 4.13 -8.31
N THR A 197 -10.49 4.40 -7.28
CA THR A 197 -10.28 5.75 -6.73
C THR A 197 -9.00 6.41 -7.23
N VAL A 198 -8.38 5.84 -8.28
CA VAL A 198 -7.08 6.20 -8.86
C VAL A 198 -5.91 5.96 -7.90
N SER A 199 -5.92 6.59 -6.73
CA SER A 199 -4.91 6.44 -5.70
C SER A 199 -5.58 6.40 -4.33
N HIS A 200 -4.88 6.88 -3.30
CA HIS A 200 -5.42 6.99 -1.97
C HIS A 200 -6.52 8.05 -1.87
N ILE A 201 -7.49 7.75 -1.00
CA ILE A 201 -8.59 8.62 -0.59
C ILE A 201 -8.50 8.95 0.91
N ALA A 202 -7.66 8.25 1.65
CA ALA A 202 -7.46 8.48 3.07
C ALA A 202 -6.01 8.18 3.48
N LEU A 203 -5.55 8.86 4.54
CA LEU A 203 -4.22 8.71 5.12
C LEU A 203 -4.32 8.38 6.60
N ARG A 204 -3.42 7.53 7.08
CA ARG A 204 -3.28 7.22 8.51
C ARG A 204 -1.84 7.46 8.91
N LYS A 205 -1.61 8.36 9.87
CA LYS A 205 -0.27 8.69 10.33
C LYS A 205 0.31 7.54 11.17
N LEU A 206 1.57 7.20 10.90
CA LEU A 206 2.31 6.10 11.52
C LEU A 206 3.37 6.58 12.52
N THR A 207 3.77 7.84 12.44
CA THR A 207 4.75 8.45 13.35
C THR A 207 4.09 9.18 14.51
N GLN A 208 4.75 9.13 15.67
CA GLN A 208 4.32 9.80 16.90
C GLN A 208 4.52 11.33 16.81
N PRO A 209 3.76 12.13 17.58
CA PRO A 209 2.75 11.75 18.57
C PRO A 209 1.35 11.46 18.01
N GLU A 210 1.08 11.76 16.74
CA GLU A 210 -0.26 11.63 16.15
C GLU A 210 -0.50 10.28 15.44
N ALA A 211 0.32 9.27 15.75
CA ALA A 211 0.12 7.92 15.25
C ALA A 211 -1.26 7.41 15.66
N SER A 212 -1.99 6.83 14.71
CA SER A 212 -3.40 6.45 14.90
C SER A 212 -3.75 5.18 14.15
N GLN A 213 -4.82 4.51 14.58
CA GLN A 213 -5.47 3.42 13.85
C GLN A 213 -6.48 3.92 12.80
N TYR A 214 -6.83 5.21 12.85
CA TYR A 214 -7.87 5.79 12.00
C TYR A 214 -7.28 6.41 10.74
N PHE A 215 -7.89 6.07 9.60
CA PHE A 215 -7.67 6.75 8.33
C PHE A 215 -8.51 8.02 8.27
N GLN A 216 -7.86 9.14 7.99
CA GLN A 216 -8.50 10.42 7.71
C GLN A 216 -8.78 10.54 6.21
N VAL A 217 -10.05 10.76 5.85
CA VAL A 217 -10.52 10.97 4.48
C VAL A 217 -10.02 12.31 3.94
N LEU A 218 -9.57 12.31 2.69
CA LEU A 218 -9.05 13.48 1.99
C LEU A 218 -10.10 14.13 1.08
N GLY A 219 -9.84 15.39 0.69
CA GLY A 219 -10.57 16.08 -0.38
C GLY A 219 -12.05 16.35 -0.11
N GLY A 220 -12.47 16.29 1.16
CA GLY A 220 -13.86 16.51 1.55
C GLY A 220 -14.82 15.44 1.05
N ALA A 221 -14.32 14.23 0.73
CA ALA A 221 -15.19 13.12 0.35
C ALA A 221 -16.09 12.68 1.51
N GLU A 222 -17.33 12.33 1.18
CA GLU A 222 -18.32 11.79 2.10
C GLU A 222 -18.12 10.28 2.25
N ILE A 223 -18.26 9.76 3.47
CA ILE A 223 -18.21 8.33 3.76
C ILE A 223 -19.46 7.85 4.51
N LYS A 224 -19.84 6.61 4.27
CA LYS A 224 -20.83 5.85 5.06
C LYS A 224 -20.58 4.35 4.91
N THR A 225 -21.39 3.52 5.56
CA THR A 225 -21.37 2.08 5.35
C THR A 225 -22.61 1.61 4.59
N ASP A 226 -22.48 0.52 3.84
CA ASP A 226 -23.63 -0.25 3.37
C ASP A 226 -24.15 -1.22 4.48
N ASP A 227 -25.16 -2.03 4.16
CA ASP A 227 -25.77 -3.00 5.10
C ASP A 227 -24.79 -4.10 5.56
N ARG A 228 -23.65 -4.26 4.87
CA ARG A 228 -22.61 -5.22 5.23
C ARG A 228 -21.60 -4.63 6.20
N GLY A 229 -21.61 -3.31 6.42
CA GLY A 229 -20.56 -2.57 7.13
C GLY A 229 -19.37 -2.20 6.22
N CYS A 230 -19.53 -2.30 4.89
CA CYS A 230 -18.47 -1.95 3.94
C CYS A 230 -18.46 -0.46 3.63
N LEU A 231 -17.27 0.12 3.46
CA LEU A 231 -17.11 1.52 3.11
C LEU A 231 -17.84 1.86 1.81
N MET A 232 -18.62 2.93 1.85
CA MET A 232 -19.09 3.67 0.68
C MET A 232 -18.46 5.04 0.71
N ILE A 233 -17.90 5.49 -0.42
CA ILE A 233 -17.30 6.82 -0.56
C ILE A 233 -17.91 7.59 -1.73
N LYS A 234 -18.09 8.89 -1.56
CA LYS A 234 -18.51 9.82 -2.61
C LYS A 234 -17.67 11.09 -2.56
N GLY A 235 -17.16 11.51 -3.71
CA GLY A 235 -16.47 12.79 -3.84
C GLY A 235 -16.11 13.09 -5.29
N GLU A 236 -15.30 14.12 -5.53
CA GLU A 236 -14.90 14.48 -6.89
C GLU A 236 -14.14 13.34 -7.58
N ILE A 237 -13.34 12.56 -6.83
CA ILE A 237 -12.59 11.41 -7.35
C ILE A 237 -13.51 10.29 -7.90
N THR A 238 -14.71 10.14 -7.31
CA THR A 238 -15.75 9.21 -7.76
C THR A 238 -16.80 9.88 -8.64
N GLN A 239 -16.50 11.06 -9.20
CA GLN A 239 -17.42 11.83 -10.03
C GLN A 239 -18.77 12.11 -9.35
N GLN A 240 -18.72 12.36 -8.03
CA GLN A 240 -19.91 12.60 -7.19
C GLN A 240 -20.89 11.42 -7.14
N GLN A 241 -20.45 10.20 -7.50
CA GLN A 241 -21.21 8.97 -7.36
C GLN A 241 -20.75 8.19 -6.13
N TRP A 242 -21.67 7.45 -5.51
CA TRP A 242 -21.32 6.52 -4.44
C TRP A 242 -20.60 5.32 -5.03
N LEU A 243 -19.37 5.10 -4.57
CA LEU A 243 -18.60 3.90 -4.83
C LEU A 243 -18.67 3.02 -3.58
N THR A 244 -19.26 1.83 -3.72
CA THR A 244 -19.28 0.80 -2.68
C THR A 244 -18.03 -0.06 -2.79
N THR A 245 -17.32 -0.24 -1.68
CA THR A 245 -16.16 -1.12 -1.59
C THR A 245 -16.56 -2.49 -1.02
N ASN A 246 -15.58 -3.38 -0.90
CA ASN A 246 -15.69 -4.63 -0.14
C ASN A 246 -14.78 -4.58 1.11
N ASP A 247 -14.52 -3.38 1.63
CA ASP A 247 -13.69 -3.17 2.80
C ASP A 247 -14.57 -2.86 4.01
N LEU A 248 -14.53 -3.72 5.02
CA LEU A 248 -15.20 -3.51 6.29
C LEU A 248 -14.51 -2.38 7.05
N ILE A 249 -15.32 -1.46 7.56
CA ILE A 249 -14.82 -0.32 8.33
C ILE A 249 -15.68 -0.06 9.57
N GLU A 250 -15.10 0.65 10.52
CA GLU A 250 -15.81 1.30 11.62
C GLU A 250 -15.62 2.81 11.48
N ILE A 251 -16.72 3.55 11.33
CA ILE A 251 -16.67 5.02 11.21
C ILE A 251 -16.55 5.60 12.62
N CYS A 252 -15.50 6.38 12.85
CA CYS A 252 -15.27 7.09 14.11
C CYS A 252 -15.98 8.45 14.11
N ASP A 253 -15.87 9.19 13.00
CA ASP A 253 -16.56 10.45 12.76
C ASP A 253 -16.73 10.70 11.25
N GLU A 254 -17.24 11.87 10.87
CA GLU A 254 -17.51 12.24 9.47
C GLU A 254 -16.30 12.10 8.52
N ARG A 255 -15.07 12.12 9.03
CA ARG A 255 -13.83 12.07 8.24
C ARG A 255 -12.88 10.95 8.65
N HIS A 256 -13.16 10.21 9.72
CA HIS A 256 -12.25 9.18 10.21
C HIS A 256 -12.91 7.81 10.26
N PHE A 257 -12.20 6.79 9.79
CA PHE A 257 -12.63 5.40 9.91
C PHE A 257 -11.46 4.48 10.24
N GLN A 258 -11.75 3.38 10.94
CA GLN A 258 -10.83 2.27 11.11
C GLN A 258 -11.12 1.22 10.03
N TRP A 259 -10.09 0.74 9.35
CA TRP A 259 -10.21 -0.38 8.43
C TRP A 259 -10.11 -1.70 9.19
N LEU A 260 -11.10 -2.57 9.01
CA LEU A 260 -11.21 -3.84 9.74
C LEU A 260 -10.78 -5.05 8.90
N GLY A 261 -10.81 -4.95 7.57
CA GLY A 261 -10.45 -6.05 6.68
C GLY A 261 -11.29 -6.11 5.41
N ARG A 262 -11.09 -7.15 4.59
CA ARG A 262 -11.93 -7.42 3.43
C ARG A 262 -13.17 -8.23 3.80
N PHE A 263 -14.33 -7.78 3.34
CA PHE A 263 -15.57 -8.54 3.45
C PHE A 263 -15.47 -9.91 2.77
N ASP A 264 -14.74 -9.99 1.66
CA ASP A 264 -14.51 -11.24 0.90
C ASP A 264 -13.83 -12.35 1.72
N PHE A 265 -13.22 -11.99 2.86
CA PHE A 265 -12.44 -12.90 3.70
C PHE A 265 -13.04 -13.14 5.08
N VAL A 266 -14.22 -12.58 5.38
CA VAL A 266 -14.89 -12.79 6.66
C VAL A 266 -15.13 -14.29 6.88
N ILE A 267 -14.73 -14.76 8.06
CA ILE A 267 -14.95 -16.14 8.52
C ILE A 267 -16.22 -16.16 9.37
N ASN A 268 -17.12 -17.10 9.13
CA ASN A 268 -18.30 -17.29 9.98
C ASN A 268 -18.06 -18.41 11.00
N SER A 269 -17.65 -18.03 12.21
CA SER A 269 -17.32 -18.95 13.30
C SER A 269 -18.42 -18.95 14.35
N GLY A 270 -19.29 -19.96 14.30
CA GLY A 270 -20.39 -20.12 15.24
C GLY A 270 -21.44 -19.00 15.16
N GLY A 271 -21.66 -18.44 13.96
CA GLY A 271 -22.54 -17.28 13.75
C GLY A 271 -21.87 -15.93 13.96
N VAL A 272 -20.62 -15.90 14.45
CA VAL A 272 -19.84 -14.67 14.66
C VAL A 272 -19.00 -14.38 13.41
N LYS A 273 -19.14 -13.16 12.88
CA LYS A 273 -18.30 -12.66 11.79
C LYS A 273 -16.91 -12.30 12.33
N VAL A 274 -15.91 -13.04 11.89
CA VAL A 274 -14.51 -12.84 12.26
C VAL A 274 -13.75 -12.26 11.07
N SER A 275 -13.19 -11.06 11.23
CA SER A 275 -12.24 -10.50 10.27
C SER A 275 -10.86 -11.14 10.49
N PRO A 276 -10.30 -11.87 9.50
CA PRO A 276 -8.98 -12.45 9.64
C PRO A 276 -7.90 -11.39 9.90
N GLU A 277 -7.98 -10.23 9.25
CA GLU A 277 -7.02 -9.14 9.37
C GLU A 277 -6.96 -8.60 10.82
N THR A 278 -8.11 -8.44 11.48
CA THR A 278 -8.14 -8.05 12.89
C THR A 278 -7.49 -9.12 13.79
N VAL A 279 -7.70 -10.39 13.48
CA VAL A 279 -7.07 -11.50 14.22
C VAL A 279 -5.57 -11.54 13.95
N GLU A 280 -5.12 -11.29 12.72
CA GLU A 280 -3.70 -11.24 12.33
C GLU A 280 -2.97 -10.16 13.12
N THR A 281 -3.50 -8.93 13.19
CA THR A 281 -2.95 -7.83 14.00
C THR A 281 -2.84 -8.22 15.48
N THR A 282 -3.83 -8.94 16.00
CA THR A 282 -3.85 -9.36 17.42
C THR A 282 -2.87 -10.50 17.71
N VAL A 283 -2.68 -11.43 16.76
CA VAL A 283 -1.81 -12.60 16.92
C VAL A 283 -0.34 -12.29 16.62
N GLU A 284 -0.05 -11.28 15.79
CA GLU A 284 1.31 -10.93 15.39
C GLU A 284 2.26 -10.74 16.59
N PRO A 285 1.94 -9.95 17.62
CA PRO A 285 2.84 -9.74 18.75
C PRO A 285 3.20 -11.04 19.48
N ALA A 286 2.23 -11.94 19.62
CA ALA A 286 2.43 -13.24 20.26
C ALA A 286 3.39 -14.14 19.44
N LEU A 287 3.24 -14.15 18.12
CA LEU A 287 4.16 -14.86 17.22
C LEU A 287 5.60 -14.32 17.33
N ARG A 288 5.77 -13.00 17.31
CA ARG A 288 7.09 -12.37 17.43
C ARG A 288 7.73 -12.66 18.79
N ALA A 289 6.97 -12.54 19.88
CA ALA A 289 7.43 -12.84 21.24
C ALA A 289 7.73 -14.34 21.46
N ALA A 290 7.19 -15.22 20.60
CA ALA A 290 7.51 -16.64 20.57
C ALA A 290 8.68 -16.99 19.64
N GLY A 291 9.31 -16.00 18.99
CA GLY A 291 10.48 -16.18 18.14
C GLY A 291 10.17 -16.51 16.68
N PHE A 292 8.90 -16.42 16.25
CA PHE A 292 8.53 -16.68 14.86
C PHE A 292 8.72 -15.44 13.98
N ALA A 293 9.70 -15.50 13.08
CA ALA A 293 10.00 -14.45 12.11
C ALA A 293 9.36 -14.66 10.74
N GLY A 294 8.71 -15.80 10.51
CA GLY A 294 8.10 -16.14 9.23
C GLY A 294 6.84 -15.32 8.91
N ARG A 295 6.34 -15.52 7.68
CA ARG A 295 5.06 -15.00 7.23
C ARG A 295 3.93 -15.89 7.72
N PHE A 296 2.74 -15.31 7.88
CA PHE A 296 1.57 -16.03 8.34
C PHE A 296 0.30 -15.37 7.81
N LEU A 297 -0.81 -16.09 7.93
CA LEU A 297 -2.15 -15.54 7.70
C LEU A 297 -3.19 -16.25 8.55
N ILE A 298 -4.32 -15.59 8.78
CA ILE A 298 -5.52 -16.19 9.34
C ILE A 298 -6.44 -16.60 8.19
N THR A 299 -6.99 -17.81 8.29
CA THR A 299 -8.01 -18.31 7.37
C THR A 299 -8.93 -19.30 8.09
N SER A 300 -9.78 -20.02 7.36
CA SER A 300 -10.74 -20.96 7.93
C SER A 300 -10.64 -22.36 7.34
N LEU A 301 -11.11 -23.34 8.10
CA LEU A 301 -11.48 -24.66 7.60
C LEU A 301 -12.95 -24.96 7.95
N PRO A 302 -13.64 -25.84 7.20
CA PRO A 302 -14.95 -26.33 7.60
C PRO A 302 -14.93 -26.93 9.02
N ASP A 303 -16.01 -26.72 9.76
CA ASP A 303 -16.24 -27.26 11.11
C ASP A 303 -17.73 -27.58 11.29
N GLU A 304 -18.06 -28.77 11.77
CA GLU A 304 -19.44 -29.22 11.89
C GLU A 304 -20.28 -28.38 12.89
N ARG A 305 -19.63 -27.81 13.91
CA ARG A 305 -20.32 -27.07 14.98
C ARG A 305 -20.30 -25.57 14.73
N LEU A 306 -19.18 -25.06 14.22
CA LEU A 306 -18.98 -23.62 14.01
C LEU A 306 -19.35 -23.18 12.59
N GLY A 307 -19.57 -24.11 11.66
CA GLY A 307 -19.63 -23.84 10.23
C GLY A 307 -18.21 -23.67 9.67
N GLU A 308 -17.51 -22.63 10.15
CA GLU A 308 -16.09 -22.42 9.87
C GLU A 308 -15.30 -22.23 11.17
N ARG A 309 -14.20 -22.95 11.32
CA ARG A 309 -13.24 -22.70 12.40
C ARG A 309 -12.10 -21.83 11.91
N VAL A 310 -11.74 -20.82 12.72
CA VAL A 310 -10.57 -19.98 12.49
C VAL A 310 -9.30 -20.81 12.66
N ILE A 311 -8.34 -20.66 11.75
CA ILE A 311 -7.02 -21.29 11.81
C ILE A 311 -5.91 -20.28 11.54
N LEU A 312 -4.72 -20.57 12.07
CA LEU A 312 -3.50 -19.82 11.82
C LEU A 312 -2.58 -20.63 10.91
N LEU A 313 -2.28 -20.12 9.71
CA LEU A 313 -1.38 -20.76 8.76
C LEU A 313 -0.03 -20.04 8.77
N LEU A 314 1.02 -20.78 9.12
CA LEU A 314 2.39 -20.31 9.26
C LEU A 314 3.22 -20.80 8.06
N GLU A 315 4.03 -19.92 7.49
CA GLU A 315 5.02 -20.30 6.49
C GLU A 315 6.30 -20.81 7.17
N GLY A 316 6.75 -22.00 6.77
CA GLY A 316 7.96 -22.64 7.27
C GLY A 316 7.69 -23.98 7.96
N GLU A 317 8.68 -24.41 8.75
CA GLU A 317 8.65 -25.69 9.43
C GLU A 317 7.73 -25.71 10.65
N LYS A 318 7.24 -26.90 10.97
CA LYS A 318 6.38 -27.15 12.13
C LYS A 318 7.11 -26.80 13.43
N GLN A 319 6.46 -25.98 14.24
CA GLN A 319 6.97 -25.57 15.55
C GLN A 319 6.56 -26.57 16.65
N SER A 320 7.15 -26.42 17.83
CA SER A 320 6.85 -27.28 18.99
C SER A 320 5.42 -27.05 19.54
N LYS A 321 4.85 -28.05 20.22
CA LYS A 321 3.54 -27.90 20.89
C LYS A 321 3.54 -26.76 21.91
N THR A 322 4.67 -26.55 22.60
CA THR A 322 4.83 -25.46 23.58
C THR A 322 4.71 -24.09 22.90
N PHE A 323 5.28 -23.94 21.70
CA PHE A 323 5.11 -22.74 20.89
C PHE A 323 3.63 -22.50 20.55
N GLU A 324 2.93 -23.52 20.06
CA GLU A 324 1.52 -23.40 19.67
C GLU A 324 0.63 -22.99 20.86
N GLN A 325 0.83 -23.62 22.01
CA GLN A 325 0.10 -23.29 23.24
C GLN A 325 0.38 -21.86 23.71
N LYS A 326 1.64 -21.40 23.63
CA LYS A 326 2.01 -20.03 24.01
C LYS A 326 1.33 -19.00 23.12
N VAL A 327 1.37 -19.19 21.80
CA VAL A 327 0.77 -18.27 20.82
C VAL A 327 -0.75 -18.20 21.02
N LEU A 328 -1.42 -19.34 21.11
CA LEU A 328 -2.88 -19.38 21.30
C LEU A 328 -3.30 -18.82 22.66
N GLY A 329 -2.57 -19.13 23.72
CA GLY A 329 -2.83 -18.62 25.06
C GLY A 329 -2.72 -17.10 25.14
N GLN A 330 -1.70 -16.51 24.50
CA GLN A 330 -1.55 -15.06 24.42
C GLN A 330 -2.63 -14.41 23.56
N ALA A 331 -2.96 -15.00 22.40
CA ALA A 331 -4.03 -14.50 21.54
C ALA A 331 -5.40 -14.50 22.24
N ALA A 332 -5.68 -15.52 23.07
CA ALA A 332 -6.93 -15.64 23.82
C ALA A 332 -7.15 -14.57 24.91
N VAL A 333 -6.11 -13.82 25.28
CA VAL A 333 -6.24 -12.67 26.20
C VAL A 333 -7.00 -11.52 25.53
N HIS A 334 -6.85 -11.36 24.21
CA HIS A 334 -7.36 -10.20 23.46
C HIS A 334 -8.46 -10.57 22.45
N LEU A 335 -8.72 -11.86 22.25
CA LEU A 335 -9.71 -12.36 21.30
C LEU A 335 -10.82 -13.11 22.01
N SER A 336 -12.05 -12.95 21.51
CA SER A 336 -13.17 -13.80 21.96
C SER A 336 -12.94 -15.27 21.58
N ALA A 337 -13.64 -16.16 22.28
CA ALA A 337 -13.54 -17.60 22.01
C ALA A 337 -13.84 -17.95 20.54
N TYR A 338 -14.66 -17.20 19.81
CA TYR A 338 -14.97 -17.46 18.39
C TYR A 338 -13.85 -17.01 17.44
N GLN A 339 -13.03 -16.05 17.86
CA GLN A 339 -11.94 -15.46 17.07
C GLN A 339 -10.60 -16.17 17.27
N VAL A 340 -10.36 -16.75 18.44
CA VAL A 340 -9.11 -17.47 18.73
C VAL A 340 -8.93 -18.61 17.72
N PRO A 341 -7.78 -18.66 17.00
CA PRO A 341 -7.49 -19.77 16.09
C PRO A 341 -7.59 -21.11 16.82
N LYS A 342 -8.33 -22.05 16.24
CA LYS A 342 -8.55 -23.37 16.83
C LYS A 342 -7.34 -24.27 16.66
N GLN A 343 -6.60 -24.09 15.57
CA GLN A 343 -5.44 -24.90 15.21
C GLN A 343 -4.43 -24.07 14.44
N LEU A 344 -3.16 -24.46 14.57
CA LEU A 344 -2.05 -23.95 13.78
C LEU A 344 -1.72 -24.97 12.68
N TYR A 345 -1.46 -24.46 11.49
CA TYR A 345 -1.01 -25.22 10.33
C TYR A 345 0.27 -24.62 9.77
N TYR A 346 1.04 -25.44 9.06
CA TYR A 346 2.33 -25.06 8.50
C TYR A 346 2.35 -25.39 7.01
N THR A 347 2.96 -24.51 6.22
CA THR A 347 3.16 -24.72 4.80
C THR A 347 4.55 -24.27 4.39
N PRO A 348 5.22 -24.95 3.44
CA PRO A 348 6.53 -24.50 2.97
C PRO A 348 6.50 -23.08 2.38
N ALA A 349 5.42 -22.72 1.69
CA ALA A 349 5.25 -21.41 1.09
C ALA A 349 3.76 -21.01 0.95
N LEU A 350 3.43 -19.80 1.34
CA LEU A 350 2.14 -19.19 1.07
C LEU A 350 1.98 -18.90 -0.43
N ALA A 351 0.75 -18.95 -0.93
CA ALA A 351 0.45 -18.56 -2.30
C ALA A 351 0.61 -17.04 -2.47
N GLU A 352 1.15 -16.62 -3.61
CA GLU A 352 1.41 -15.22 -3.92
C GLU A 352 0.93 -14.83 -5.33
N THR A 353 0.61 -13.55 -5.49
CA THR A 353 0.50 -12.90 -6.79
C THR A 353 1.89 -12.69 -7.42
N PRO A 354 2.00 -12.44 -8.73
CA PRO A 354 3.27 -11.98 -9.34
C PRO A 354 3.85 -10.71 -8.71
N SER A 355 3.02 -9.90 -8.03
CA SER A 355 3.44 -8.72 -7.28
C SER A 355 3.92 -9.00 -5.85
N GLY A 356 4.06 -10.28 -5.45
CA GLY A 356 4.52 -10.68 -4.11
C GLY A 356 3.47 -10.58 -3.01
N LYS A 357 2.23 -10.24 -3.33
CA LYS A 357 1.13 -10.19 -2.35
C LYS A 357 0.62 -11.59 -2.04
N ILE A 358 0.46 -11.92 -0.75
CA ILE A 358 -0.12 -13.17 -0.27
C ILE A 358 -1.57 -13.32 -0.78
N GLN A 359 -1.91 -14.51 -1.30
CA GLN A 359 -3.24 -14.89 -1.75
C GLN A 359 -3.91 -15.83 -0.73
N ARG A 360 -4.68 -15.27 0.21
CA ARG A 360 -5.33 -16.01 1.30
C ARG A 360 -6.16 -17.21 0.83
N GLN A 361 -7.01 -17.03 -0.18
CA GLN A 361 -7.85 -18.11 -0.70
C GLN A 361 -7.03 -19.24 -1.36
N ALA A 362 -6.01 -18.89 -2.16
CA ALA A 362 -5.14 -19.88 -2.79
C ALA A 362 -4.29 -20.64 -1.75
N SER A 363 -3.77 -19.95 -0.72
CA SER A 363 -3.08 -20.59 0.40
C SER A 363 -3.99 -21.56 1.17
N ARG A 364 -5.25 -21.17 1.41
CA ARG A 364 -6.27 -22.03 2.02
C ARG A 364 -6.56 -23.27 1.17
N GLN A 365 -6.71 -23.11 -0.15
CA GLN A 365 -6.96 -24.24 -1.06
C GLN A 365 -5.78 -25.22 -1.09
N ARG A 366 -4.54 -24.72 -1.15
CA ARG A 366 -3.33 -25.54 -1.04
C ARG A 366 -3.28 -26.32 0.27
N LEU A 367 -3.64 -25.66 1.37
CA LEU A 367 -3.71 -26.29 2.67
C LEU A 367 -4.74 -27.43 2.69
N ILE A 368 -5.96 -27.17 2.19
CA ILE A 368 -7.03 -28.16 2.12
C ILE A 368 -6.58 -29.39 1.33
N ALA A 369 -5.98 -29.20 0.15
CA ALA A 369 -5.51 -30.29 -0.71
C ALA A 369 -4.36 -31.14 -0.12
N ASN A 370 -3.70 -30.65 0.93
CA ASN A 370 -2.62 -31.37 1.61
C ASN A 370 -3.10 -32.08 2.89
N ILE A 371 -4.32 -31.78 3.37
CA ILE A 371 -4.87 -32.33 4.62
C ILE A 371 -6.03 -33.30 4.33
N ILE A 372 -6.82 -33.02 3.29
CA ILE A 372 -7.93 -33.83 2.80
C ILE A 372 -7.46 -34.50 1.50
#